data_AF-A0A5C7GUI8-F1
#
_entry.id   AF-A0A5C7GUI8-F1
#
_cell.length_a   1.000
_cell.length_b   1.000
_cell.length_c   1.000
_cell.angle_alpha   90.00
_cell.angle_beta   90.00
_cell.angle_gamma   90.00
#
_symmetry.space_group_name_H-M   'P 1'
#
loop_
_entity.id
_entity.type
_entity.pdbx_description
1 polymer ?
#
loop_
_entity_poly.entity_id
_entity_poly.type
_entity_poly.pdbx_seq_one_letter_code
_entity_poly.pdbx_strand_id
1 'polypeptide(L)'
;MAANPPPKSLSLSILVHSLTSQPDLALPMSLLTKLRHTPQAHPSLTPICTLLVSSYVKKGRLKDALKVYGWMLRPGCPCDDGVEKQKQKALFHVLVGGLCREGMVFEALRVLKDMVSGGLVVSGGLRQRVFRSLLREARVKEAQELDAALEFVGNGGGEGLKKVLDLLDQMIASWTE
;
A
#
# COMPACT_ATOMS: atom_id res chain seq x y z
N MET A 1 -28.06 31.79 -25.61
CA MET A 1 -27.43 30.46 -25.52
C MET A 1 -26.26 30.57 -24.57
N ALA A 2 -26.47 30.31 -23.28
CA ALA A 2 -25.41 30.35 -22.29
C ALA A 2 -24.54 29.11 -22.48
N ALA A 3 -23.33 29.30 -22.98
CA ALA A 3 -22.30 28.27 -22.96
C ALA A 3 -22.03 27.93 -21.49
N ASN A 4 -22.46 26.75 -21.06
CA ASN A 4 -22.02 26.19 -19.79
C ASN A 4 -20.49 26.07 -19.87
N PRO A 5 -19.71 26.75 -19.01
CA PRO A 5 -18.28 26.56 -18.98
C PRO A 5 -18.02 25.08 -18.65
N PRO A 6 -17.05 24.40 -19.29
CA PRO A 6 -16.69 23.04 -18.90
C PRO A 6 -16.37 23.07 -17.41
N PRO A 7 -16.92 22.16 -16.59
CA PRO A 7 -16.61 22.14 -15.16
C PRO A 7 -15.09 22.06 -15.06
N LYS A 8 -14.46 23.07 -14.45
CA LYS A 8 -13.01 23.08 -14.18
C LYS A 8 -12.71 21.72 -13.57
N SER A 9 -11.98 20.87 -14.29
CA SER A 9 -11.66 19.53 -13.80
C SER A 9 -10.90 19.75 -12.49
N LEU A 10 -11.56 19.41 -11.38
CA LEU A 10 -10.94 19.52 -10.06
C LEU A 10 -9.69 18.64 -10.10
N SER A 11 -8.53 19.26 -9.92
CA SER A 11 -7.29 18.49 -9.84
C SER A 11 -7.42 17.49 -8.69
N LEU A 12 -7.16 16.22 -8.97
CA LEU A 12 -7.22 15.15 -7.97
C LEU A 12 -6.35 15.47 -6.75
N SER A 13 -5.26 16.24 -6.93
CA SER A 13 -4.43 16.70 -5.82
C SER A 13 -5.16 17.63 -4.86
N ILE A 14 -6.00 18.54 -5.35
CA ILE A 14 -6.81 19.46 -4.54
C ILE A 14 -7.88 18.68 -3.79
N LEU A 15 -8.58 17.77 -4.48
CA LEU A 15 -9.58 16.91 -3.87
C LEU A 15 -8.97 16.07 -2.74
N VAL A 16 -7.86 15.37 -3.02
CA VAL A 16 -7.14 14.55 -2.04
C VAL A 16 -6.62 15.40 -0.89
N HIS A 17 -6.08 16.59 -1.16
CA HIS A 17 -5.63 17.51 -0.11
C HIS A 17 -6.79 17.90 0.82
N SER A 18 -7.94 18.27 0.26
CA SER A 18 -9.14 18.61 1.02
C SER A 18 -9.64 17.44 1.88
N LEU A 19 -9.76 16.25 1.27
CA LEU A 19 -10.20 15.02 1.94
C LEU A 19 -9.27 14.62 3.09
N THR A 20 -7.96 14.67 2.87
CA THR A 20 -6.95 14.26 3.87
C THR A 20 -6.73 15.32 4.96
N SER A 21 -7.33 16.50 4.82
CA SER A 21 -7.31 17.56 5.82
C SER A 21 -8.51 17.48 6.77
N GLN A 22 -9.50 16.62 6.47
CA GLN A 22 -10.56 16.30 7.40
C GLN A 22 -10.02 15.54 8.63
N PRO A 23 -10.59 15.72 9.82
CA PRO A 23 -10.10 15.10 11.05
C PRO A 23 -10.26 13.57 11.02
N ASP A 24 -11.29 13.08 10.34
CA ASP A 24 -11.63 11.66 10.26
C ASP A 24 -11.74 11.17 8.81
N LEU A 25 -12.16 9.92 8.66
CA LEU A 25 -12.31 9.24 7.38
C LEU A 25 -13.76 9.22 6.87
N ALA A 26 -14.72 9.86 7.54
CA ALA A 26 -16.14 9.76 7.17
C ALA A 26 -16.38 10.25 5.74
N LEU A 27 -15.87 11.45 5.41
CA LEU A 27 -16.02 12.02 4.06
C LEU A 27 -15.23 11.24 2.99
N PRO A 28 -13.92 10.94 3.17
CA PRO A 28 -13.17 10.11 2.22
C PRO A 28 -13.85 8.76 1.95
N MET A 29 -14.28 8.04 2.99
CA MET A 29 -14.85 6.70 2.84
C MET A 29 -16.27 6.72 2.24
N SER A 30 -17.06 7.75 2.54
CA SER A 30 -18.37 7.97 1.90
C SER A 30 -18.20 8.18 0.40
N LEU A 31 -17.22 9.00 -0.01
CA LEU A 31 -16.90 9.22 -1.41
C LEU A 31 -16.45 7.92 -2.09
N LEU A 32 -15.48 7.20 -1.52
CA LEU A 32 -14.98 5.95 -2.10
C LEU A 32 -16.08 4.91 -2.29
N THR A 33 -16.96 4.76 -1.30
CA THR A 33 -18.13 3.87 -1.40
C THR A 33 -19.06 4.28 -2.54
N LYS A 34 -19.35 5.58 -2.69
CA LYS A 34 -20.18 6.08 -3.79
C LYS A 34 -19.54 5.84 -5.16
N LEU A 35 -18.24 6.11 -5.30
CA LEU A 35 -17.50 5.89 -6.54
C LEU A 35 -17.43 4.41 -6.92
N ARG A 36 -17.30 3.51 -5.93
CA ARG A 36 -17.33 2.06 -6.15
C ARG A 36 -18.63 1.59 -6.81
N HIS A 37 -19.77 2.16 -6.41
CA HIS A 37 -21.09 1.83 -6.99
C HIS A 37 -21.39 2.56 -8.30
N THR A 38 -20.46 3.36 -8.83
CA THR A 38 -20.62 4.12 -10.07
C THR A 38 -19.64 3.59 -11.13
N PRO A 39 -20.07 2.72 -12.06
CA PRO A 39 -19.16 2.08 -13.03
C PRO A 39 -18.33 3.07 -13.86
N GLN A 40 -18.92 4.21 -14.25
CA GLN A 40 -18.21 5.22 -15.03
C GLN A 40 -17.06 5.89 -14.23
N ALA A 41 -17.07 5.80 -12.90
CA ALA A 41 -16.05 6.36 -12.04
C ALA A 41 -14.90 5.39 -11.73
N HIS A 42 -15.01 4.10 -12.09
CA HIS A 42 -14.00 3.08 -11.79
C HIS A 42 -12.59 3.45 -12.26
N PRO A 43 -12.36 4.03 -13.46
CA PRO A 43 -11.01 4.42 -13.89
C PRO A 43 -10.36 5.48 -13.00
N SER A 44 -11.16 6.30 -12.30
CA SER A 44 -10.67 7.34 -11.39
C SER A 44 -10.46 6.85 -9.95
N LEU A 45 -11.01 5.69 -9.60
CA LEU A 45 -11.03 5.18 -8.25
C LEU A 45 -9.63 4.76 -7.76
N THR A 46 -8.90 3.97 -8.56
CA THR A 46 -7.54 3.52 -8.22
C THR A 46 -6.56 4.69 -8.03
N PRO A 47 -6.51 5.71 -8.93
CA PRO A 47 -5.71 6.92 -8.71
C PRO A 47 -6.08 7.68 -7.43
N ILE A 48 -7.37 7.87 -7.14
CA ILE A 48 -7.83 8.58 -5.93
C ILE A 48 -7.38 7.84 -4.68
N CYS A 49 -7.58 6.53 -4.61
CA CYS A 49 -7.17 5.73 -3.45
C CYS A 49 -5.65 5.76 -3.25
N THR A 50 -4.88 5.61 -4.32
CA THR A 50 -3.41 5.67 -4.30
C THR A 50 -2.90 6.99 -3.74
N LEU A 51 -3.51 8.11 -4.17
CA LEU A 51 -3.16 9.44 -3.69
C LEU A 51 -3.58 9.66 -2.22
N LEU A 52 -4.77 9.17 -1.82
CA LEU A 52 -5.23 9.23 -0.43
C LEU A 52 -4.26 8.51 0.50
N VAL A 53 -3.92 7.25 0.22
CA VAL A 53 -2.98 6.46 1.02
C VAL A 53 -1.62 7.16 1.09
N SER A 54 -1.09 7.58 -0.06
CA SER A 54 0.20 8.28 -0.12
C SER A 54 0.20 9.58 0.69
N SER A 55 -0.90 10.33 0.65
CA SER A 55 -1.05 11.58 1.41
C SER A 55 -1.17 11.33 2.91
N TYR A 56 -1.95 10.33 3.33
CA TYR A 56 -2.06 9.96 4.75
C TYR A 56 -0.72 9.49 5.32
N VAL A 57 0.04 8.67 4.59
CA VAL A 57 1.39 8.25 5.01
C VAL A 57 2.30 9.48 5.19
N LYS A 58 2.31 10.40 4.21
CA LYS A 58 3.11 11.64 4.31
C LYS A 58 2.71 12.53 5.49
N LYS A 59 1.44 12.48 5.90
CA LYS A 59 0.90 13.20 7.08
C LYS A 59 1.08 12.44 8.40
N GLY A 60 1.73 11.26 8.40
CA GLY A 60 1.89 10.43 9.59
C GLY A 60 0.60 9.71 10.05
N ARG A 61 -0.50 9.84 9.30
CA ARG A 61 -1.81 9.22 9.61
C ARG A 61 -1.86 7.78 9.11
N LEU A 62 -0.93 6.93 9.58
CA LEU A 62 -0.75 5.57 9.07
C LEU A 62 -1.98 4.67 9.26
N LYS A 63 -2.69 4.79 10.38
CA LYS A 63 -3.93 4.03 10.62
C LYS A 63 -5.00 4.35 9.58
N ASP A 64 -5.08 5.60 9.13
CA ASP A 64 -6.04 6.00 8.11
C ASP A 64 -5.60 5.54 6.72
N ALA A 65 -4.30 5.59 6.44
CA ALA A 65 -3.72 5.01 5.23
C ALA A 65 -4.05 3.51 5.12
N LEU A 66 -3.87 2.75 6.21
CA LEU A 66 -4.19 1.32 6.27
C LEU A 66 -5.68 1.02 6.11
N LYS A 67 -6.58 1.86 6.64
CA LYS A 67 -8.03 1.71 6.43
C LYS A 67 -8.41 1.88 4.96
N VAL A 68 -7.86 2.88 4.28
CA VAL A 68 -8.11 3.08 2.84
C VAL A 68 -7.49 1.93 2.04
N TYR A 69 -6.27 1.51 2.36
CA TYR A 69 -5.62 0.36 1.73
C TYR A 69 -6.44 -0.93 1.89
N GLY A 70 -6.88 -1.26 3.11
CA GLY A 70 -7.74 -2.42 3.36
C GLY A 70 -9.11 -2.32 2.68
N TRP A 71 -9.62 -1.12 2.43
CA TRP A 71 -10.82 -0.93 1.60
C TRP A 71 -10.57 -1.25 0.13
N MET A 72 -9.38 -0.89 -0.41
CA MET A 72 -8.98 -1.22 -1.78
C MET A 72 -8.91 -2.73 -2.02
N LEU A 73 -8.48 -3.50 -1.02
CA LEU A 73 -8.33 -4.97 -1.08
C LEU A 73 -9.65 -5.75 -0.91
N ARG A 74 -10.80 -5.08 -0.80
CA ARG A 74 -12.08 -5.79 -0.62
C ARG A 74 -12.47 -6.52 -1.91
N PRO A 75 -13.01 -7.74 -1.84
CA PRO A 75 -13.51 -8.45 -3.01
C PRO A 75 -14.51 -7.60 -3.81
N GLY A 76 -14.37 -7.61 -5.13
CA GLY A 76 -15.18 -6.81 -6.04
C GLY A 76 -14.90 -5.31 -5.98
N CYS A 77 -13.74 -4.90 -5.46
CA CYS A 77 -13.22 -3.55 -5.65
C CYS A 77 -12.50 -3.48 -7.01
N PRO A 78 -12.77 -2.47 -7.86
CA PRO A 78 -12.06 -2.31 -9.13
C PRO A 78 -10.53 -2.19 -8.97
N CYS A 79 -10.04 -1.80 -7.79
CA CYS A 79 -8.62 -1.62 -7.50
C CYS A 79 -7.82 -2.91 -7.30
N ASP A 80 -8.47 -4.07 -7.22
CA ASP A 80 -7.87 -5.38 -6.95
C ASP A 80 -7.69 -6.23 -8.22
N ASP A 81 -7.89 -5.66 -9.41
CA ASP A 81 -7.52 -6.37 -10.63
C ASP A 81 -6.00 -6.59 -10.66
N GLY A 82 -5.55 -7.84 -10.88
CA GLY A 82 -4.12 -8.19 -10.83
C GLY A 82 -3.24 -7.40 -11.81
N VAL A 83 -3.86 -6.76 -12.81
CA VAL A 83 -3.23 -5.90 -13.81
C VAL A 83 -2.81 -4.54 -13.22
N GLU A 84 -3.43 -4.09 -12.12
CA GLU A 84 -3.10 -2.80 -11.48
C GLU A 84 -2.00 -2.85 -10.42
N LYS A 85 -1.64 -4.02 -9.89
CA LYS A 85 -0.59 -4.11 -8.84
C LYS A 85 0.76 -3.53 -9.30
N GLN A 86 1.13 -3.72 -10.57
CA GLN A 86 2.35 -3.11 -11.12
C GLN A 86 2.31 -1.58 -11.12
N LYS A 87 1.14 -0.99 -11.43
CA LYS A 87 0.92 0.47 -11.38
C LYS A 87 0.92 0.99 -9.95
N GLN A 88 0.60 0.14 -8.98
CA GLN A 88 0.60 0.44 -7.55
C GLN A 88 1.99 0.27 -6.88
N LYS A 89 3.07 0.00 -7.63
CA LYS A 89 4.43 -0.12 -7.04
C LYS A 89 4.81 1.06 -6.13
N ALA A 90 4.49 2.28 -6.55
CA ALA A 90 4.75 3.48 -5.75
C ALA A 90 3.95 3.51 -4.43
N LEU A 91 2.71 3.01 -4.46
CA LEU A 91 1.84 2.88 -3.28
C LEU A 91 2.47 1.96 -2.23
N PHE A 92 2.88 0.75 -2.64
CA PHE A 92 3.54 -0.22 -1.76
C PHE A 92 4.83 0.35 -1.16
N HIS A 93 5.65 1.01 -1.97
CA HIS A 93 6.91 1.59 -1.50
C HIS A 93 6.70 2.69 -0.46
N VAL A 94 5.72 3.56 -0.69
CA VAL A 94 5.35 4.61 0.27
C VAL A 94 4.77 3.98 1.54
N LEU A 95 3.88 3.01 1.43
CA LEU A 95 3.17 2.43 2.57
C LEU A 95 4.09 1.57 3.45
N VAL A 96 4.76 0.54 2.90
CA VAL A 96 5.77 -0.25 3.62
C VAL A 96 6.83 0.68 4.19
N GLY A 97 7.27 1.63 3.36
CA GLY A 97 8.29 2.57 3.74
C GLY A 97 7.94 3.49 4.90
N GLY A 98 6.68 3.93 4.98
CA GLY A 98 6.14 4.75 6.07
C GLY A 98 5.92 3.93 7.33
N LEU A 99 5.35 2.74 7.20
CA LEU A 99 5.10 1.82 8.31
C LEU A 99 6.40 1.43 9.04
N CYS A 100 7.44 1.03 8.29
CA CYS A 100 8.76 0.75 8.87
C CYS A 100 9.39 1.96 9.57
N ARG A 101 9.09 3.19 9.11
CA ARG A 101 9.66 4.42 9.70
C ARG A 101 9.08 4.68 11.08
N GLU A 102 7.78 4.50 11.23
CA GLU A 102 7.03 4.74 12.46
C GLU A 102 6.97 3.51 13.39
N GLY A 103 7.68 2.42 13.06
CA GLY A 103 7.73 1.22 13.89
C GLY A 103 6.49 0.31 13.79
N MET A 104 5.60 0.53 12.82
CA MET A 104 4.47 -0.36 12.53
C MET A 104 4.94 -1.57 11.70
N VAL A 105 5.87 -2.35 12.25
CA VAL A 105 6.60 -3.38 11.51
C VAL A 105 5.71 -4.56 11.12
N PHE A 106 4.78 -4.97 11.99
CA PHE A 106 3.80 -6.01 11.68
C PHE A 106 2.99 -5.70 10.40
N GLU A 107 2.40 -4.51 10.34
CA GLU A 107 1.64 -4.06 9.19
C GLU A 107 2.53 -3.86 7.96
N ALA A 108 3.77 -3.42 8.16
CA ALA A 108 4.75 -3.32 7.07
C ALA A 108 5.02 -4.69 6.43
N LEU A 109 5.16 -5.75 7.23
CA LEU A 109 5.37 -7.12 6.73
C LEU A 109 4.14 -7.64 5.98
N ARG A 110 2.93 -7.34 6.44
CA ARG A 110 1.69 -7.70 5.73
C ARG A 110 1.61 -7.04 4.35
N VAL A 111 1.86 -5.74 4.29
CA VAL A 111 1.86 -4.99 3.02
C VAL A 111 3.02 -5.45 2.11
N LEU A 112 4.17 -5.81 2.68
CA LEU A 112 5.29 -6.39 1.93
C LEU A 112 4.92 -7.74 1.32
N LYS A 113 4.20 -8.60 2.04
CA LYS A 113 3.68 -9.86 1.51
C LYS A 113 2.71 -9.62 0.34
N ASP A 114 1.82 -8.64 0.45
CA ASP A 114 0.89 -8.28 -0.63
C ASP A 114 1.64 -7.76 -1.88
N MET A 115 2.75 -7.03 -1.67
CA MET A 115 3.65 -6.59 -2.73
C MET A 115 4.34 -7.77 -3.43
N VAL A 116 4.94 -8.69 -2.67
CA VAL A 116 5.67 -9.86 -3.20
C VAL A 116 4.74 -10.86 -3.88
N SER A 117 3.55 -11.11 -3.33
CA SER A 117 2.53 -11.98 -3.93
C SER A 117 2.01 -11.45 -5.27
N GLY A 118 2.04 -10.12 -5.46
CA GLY A 118 1.80 -9.47 -6.74
C GLY A 118 2.97 -9.55 -7.73
N GLY A 119 4.05 -10.25 -7.40
CA GLY A 119 5.26 -10.37 -8.23
C GLY A 119 6.12 -9.11 -8.26
N LEU A 120 5.90 -8.15 -7.35
CA LEU A 120 6.65 -6.89 -7.34
C LEU A 120 8.02 -7.06 -6.69
N VAL A 121 9.06 -6.69 -7.42
CA VAL A 121 10.44 -6.70 -6.91
C VAL A 121 10.63 -5.59 -5.86
N VAL A 122 11.12 -6.00 -4.69
CA VAL A 122 11.45 -5.11 -3.58
C VAL A 122 12.76 -4.37 -3.89
N SER A 123 12.69 -3.04 -4.00
CA SER A 123 13.90 -2.23 -4.24
C SER A 123 14.89 -2.32 -3.07
N GLY A 124 16.20 -2.24 -3.33
CA GLY A 124 17.23 -2.29 -2.29
C GLY A 124 17.03 -1.26 -1.15
N GLY A 125 16.58 -0.04 -1.48
CA GLY A 125 16.29 0.98 -0.46
C GLY A 125 15.09 0.64 0.44
N LEU A 126 14.08 -0.07 -0.08
CA LEU A 126 12.95 -0.55 0.72
C LEU A 126 13.35 -1.75 1.57
N ARG A 127 14.10 -2.70 0.98
CA ARG A 127 14.68 -3.87 1.66
C ARG A 127 15.49 -3.44 2.88
N GLN A 128 16.45 -2.51 2.72
CA GLN A 128 17.23 -1.99 3.86
C GLN A 128 16.37 -1.35 4.95
N ARG A 129 15.24 -0.72 4.59
CA ARG A 129 14.34 -0.11 5.57
C ARG A 129 13.60 -1.17 6.37
N VAL A 130 13.11 -2.22 5.71
CA VAL A 130 12.48 -3.38 6.37
C VAL A 130 13.48 -4.05 7.30
N PHE A 131 14.70 -4.32 6.83
CA PHE A 131 15.79 -4.89 7.62
C PHE A 131 16.05 -4.09 8.90
N ARG A 132 16.28 -2.77 8.77
CA ARG A 132 16.50 -1.90 9.93
C ARG A 132 15.30 -1.83 10.87
N SER A 133 14.07 -1.94 10.34
CA SER A 133 12.87 -1.94 11.19
C SER A 133 12.78 -3.21 12.04
N LEU A 134 13.12 -4.38 11.49
CA LEU A 134 13.17 -5.64 12.25
C LEU A 134 14.28 -5.62 13.32
N LEU A 135 15.44 -5.02 13.02
CA LEU A 135 16.49 -4.87 14.02
C LEU A 135 16.06 -4.02 15.22
N ARG A 136 15.23 -2.98 15.01
CA ARG A 136 14.70 -2.15 16.10
C ARG A 136 13.75 -2.93 17.02
N GLU A 137 13.09 -3.94 16.47
CA GLU A 137 12.21 -4.87 17.19
C GLU A 137 12.99 -6.07 17.79
N ALA A 138 14.33 -6.01 17.79
CA ALA A 138 15.23 -7.11 18.21
C ALA A 138 15.04 -8.44 17.46
N ARG A 139 14.39 -8.42 16.29
CA ARG A 139 14.12 -9.58 15.43
C ARG A 139 15.29 -9.86 14.47
N VAL A 140 16.48 -10.06 15.03
CA VAL A 140 17.74 -10.11 14.26
C VAL A 140 17.79 -11.26 13.26
N LYS A 141 17.40 -12.48 13.68
CA LYS A 141 17.44 -13.67 12.81
C LYS A 141 16.56 -13.49 11.58
N GLU A 142 15.31 -13.07 11.80
CA GLU A 142 14.35 -12.89 10.72
C GLU A 142 14.73 -11.71 9.81
N ALA A 143 15.37 -10.68 10.35
CA ALA A 143 15.94 -9.61 9.55
C ALA A 143 16.96 -10.17 8.54
N GLN A 144 17.89 -11.00 9.00
CA GLN A 144 18.93 -11.60 8.15
C GLN A 144 18.33 -12.56 7.10
N GLU A 145 17.42 -13.43 7.53
CA GLU A 145 16.75 -14.40 6.66
C GLU A 145 15.94 -13.71 5.56
N LEU A 146 15.13 -12.71 5.92
CA LEU A 146 14.31 -11.97 4.97
C LEU A 146 15.16 -11.13 4.01
N ASP A 147 16.23 -10.51 4.50
CA ASP A 147 17.14 -9.72 3.66
C ASP A 147 17.83 -10.57 2.59
N ALA A 148 18.37 -11.72 3.00
CA ALA A 148 18.97 -12.69 2.08
C ALA A 148 17.94 -13.19 1.06
N ALA A 149 16.74 -13.58 1.50
CA ALA A 149 15.70 -14.08 0.61
C ALA A 149 15.27 -13.03 -0.43
N LEU A 150 15.15 -11.75 -0.03
CA LEU A 150 14.81 -10.65 -0.93
C LEU A 150 15.94 -10.29 -1.92
N GLU A 151 17.20 -10.49 -1.58
CA GLU A 151 18.33 -10.31 -2.52
C GLU A 151 18.29 -11.35 -3.65
N PHE A 152 17.97 -12.61 -3.34
CA PHE A 152 17.95 -13.69 -4.33
C PHE A 152 16.78 -13.60 -5.33
N VAL A 153 15.65 -12.99 -4.96
CA VAL A 153 14.49 -12.80 -5.86
C VAL A 153 14.82 -11.93 -7.07
N GLY A 154 15.86 -11.09 -7.01
CA GLY A 154 16.32 -10.30 -8.15
C GLY A 154 16.87 -11.13 -9.32
N ASN A 155 17.14 -12.42 -9.12
CA ASN A 155 17.84 -13.27 -10.07
C ASN A 155 17.19 -14.66 -10.31
N GLY A 156 16.08 -14.99 -9.62
CA GLY A 156 15.49 -16.34 -9.62
C GLY A 156 13.98 -16.35 -9.89
N GLY A 157 13.53 -17.33 -10.68
CA GLY A 157 12.11 -17.55 -11.01
C GLY A 157 11.20 -17.86 -9.81
N GLY A 158 9.99 -18.37 -10.09
CA GLY A 158 8.88 -18.50 -9.13
C GLY A 158 9.18 -19.22 -7.80
N GLU A 159 10.22 -20.04 -7.72
CA GLU A 159 10.65 -20.70 -6.48
C GLU A 159 11.18 -19.71 -5.41
N GLY A 160 11.90 -18.67 -5.84
CA GLY A 160 12.42 -17.65 -4.92
C GLY A 160 11.30 -16.83 -4.28
N LEU A 161 10.27 -16.48 -5.06
CA LEU A 161 9.09 -15.77 -4.56
C LEU A 161 8.34 -16.60 -3.51
N LYS A 162 8.16 -17.90 -3.74
CA LYS A 162 7.50 -18.79 -2.78
C LYS A 162 8.23 -18.82 -1.44
N LYS A 163 9.56 -18.96 -1.43
CA LYS A 163 10.38 -18.95 -0.20
C LYS A 163 10.19 -17.65 0.59
N VAL A 164 10.16 -16.50 -0.08
CA VAL A 164 9.92 -15.20 0.59
C VAL A 164 8.51 -15.15 1.19
N LEU A 165 7.49 -15.64 0.47
CA LEU A 165 6.11 -15.64 0.96
C LEU A 165 5.95 -16.55 2.18
N ASP A 166 6.53 -17.75 2.15
CA ASP A 166 6.49 -18.70 3.27
C ASP A 166 7.18 -18.12 4.52
N LEU A 167 8.33 -17.46 4.34
CA LEU A 167 9.03 -16.77 5.44
C LEU A 167 8.19 -15.62 6.01
N LEU A 168 7.59 -14.79 5.15
CA LEU A 168 6.71 -13.71 5.59
C LEU A 168 5.49 -14.24 6.35
N ASP A 169 4.94 -15.39 5.95
CA ASP A 169 3.84 -16.04 6.67
C ASP A 169 4.24 -16.49 8.07
N GLN A 170 5.41 -17.13 8.22
CA GLN A 170 5.95 -17.52 9.53
C GLN A 170 6.22 -16.30 10.42
N MET A 171 6.81 -15.26 9.84
CA MET A 171 7.05 -14.00 10.55
C MET A 171 5.74 -13.37 10.99
N ILE A 172 4.72 -13.28 10.13
CA ILE A 172 3.43 -12.66 10.50
C ILE A 172 2.72 -13.49 11.59
N ALA A 173 2.75 -14.82 11.51
CA ALA A 173 2.13 -15.68 12.52
C ALA A 173 2.76 -15.50 13.92
N SER A 174 4.08 -15.38 13.98
CA SER A 174 4.81 -15.21 15.25
C SER A 174 4.65 -13.84 15.93
N TRP A 175 3.95 -12.87 15.32
CA TRP A 175 3.55 -11.62 15.97
C TRP A 175 2.15 -11.68 16.59
N THR A 176 1.39 -12.72 16.26
CA THR A 176 0.02 -12.92 16.77
C THR A 176 -0.04 -13.84 17.98
N GLU A 177 1.09 -14.46 18.33
CA GLU A 177 1.32 -15.26 19.54
C GLU A 177 1.93 -14.40 20.66
#